data_AF-A0A3B7LTA2-F1
#
_entry.id   AF-A0A3B7LTA2-F1
#
_cell.length_a   1.000
_cell.length_b   1.000
_cell.length_c   1.000
_cell.angle_alpha   90.00
_cell.angle_beta   90.00
_cell.angle_gamma   90.00
#
_symmetry.space_group_name_H-M   'P 1'
#
loop_
_entity.id
_entity.type
_entity.pdbx_description
1 polymer ?
#
loop_
_entity_poly.entity_id
_entity_poly.type
_entity_poly.pdbx_seq_one_letter_code
_entity_poly.pdbx_strand_id
1 'polypeptide(L)'
;MIRTQQTVFSWQDQKFIQHLQIFGFTLIAVSVLYLIAANWFMLPQSVQLVIPQILLLLSALSSVFLVKNDSLVQCLHAVCGLMTGLCMAVIGQVYQTGADSYLLFFIWSVLLLPWLYRSSIGIFFLLCIVSQIALFLFFIQTFWGDESPTVFLLSVHLLALLQFLFCIRYYPKIRYLFIIWFAMLSVWCMVMFLYMDKGLLYFICSLILLSIAFIYFYKKNDQLCSVLSAVALGITFTLIIVKWLDNLFRQSEILGLLIIAVIIFAWFALITFLLIKFIPNSRFNNIPLAVGAWISGIVLSSLMLTFWGNFSLIMGIIFVAFAAYMLKIKQNLFLRQLAYCLFVAGQVAILFHTYDLTEKIYPLLLIQAVGLIVAYWVRTHWFFVFVQLSALYALGVAMIWHDNAAHFWMGNVENFAYLTLLTYVFYTALLWVQKIQPQQYQRSLMLSNLVITVFSVGFYAFLGKSEFADIQLIPAFTFGLPILWCVLFLILHIQNQFNFLAQCVLAIFGAVLIYYGCFEIFNVLAVLSWALMKHDKFISAFALLTFTVILWCLYYSLEVTFLVKSLSIFISGITLLLLSLCLVRFKK
;
A
#
# COMPACT_ATOMS: atom_id res chain seq x y z
N MET A 1 17.01 19.98 -34.89
CA MET A 1 15.75 19.63 -34.20
C MET A 1 16.09 19.38 -32.72
N ILE A 2 16.03 20.42 -31.89
CA ILE A 2 16.34 20.31 -30.45
C ILE A 2 15.20 19.47 -29.84
N ARG A 3 15.47 18.21 -29.50
CA ARG A 3 14.56 17.44 -28.63
C ARG A 3 14.51 18.18 -27.31
N THR A 4 13.50 19.02 -27.11
CA THR A 4 13.10 19.47 -25.78
C THR A 4 13.04 18.23 -24.91
N GLN A 5 13.95 18.10 -23.94
CA GLN A 5 13.87 17.04 -22.94
C GLN A 5 12.47 17.11 -22.37
N GLN A 6 11.64 16.10 -22.66
CA GLN A 6 10.35 16.00 -22.01
C GLN A 6 10.64 15.89 -20.52
N THR A 7 10.25 16.90 -19.74
CA THR A 7 10.34 16.85 -18.29
C THR A 7 9.51 15.65 -17.85
N VAL A 8 10.14 14.67 -17.19
CA VAL A 8 9.46 13.44 -16.75
C VAL A 8 9.14 13.45 -15.26
N PHE A 9 9.81 14.30 -14.48
CA PHE A 9 9.49 14.62 -13.09
C PHE A 9 9.21 16.12 -13.04
N SER A 10 8.00 16.54 -12.65
CA SER A 10 7.67 17.97 -12.56
C SER A 10 7.40 18.36 -11.12
N TRP A 11 8.38 19.01 -10.48
CA TRP A 11 8.24 19.51 -9.11
C TRP A 11 7.61 20.90 -9.06
N GLN A 12 7.43 21.53 -10.23
CA GLN A 12 6.65 22.75 -10.39
C GLN A 12 5.14 22.50 -10.49
N ASP A 13 4.70 21.26 -10.76
CA ASP A 13 3.29 20.95 -10.96
C ASP A 13 2.48 21.40 -9.74
N GLN A 14 1.42 22.16 -9.99
CA GLN A 14 0.54 22.67 -8.95
C GLN A 14 -0.04 21.53 -8.11
N LYS A 15 -0.36 20.37 -8.72
CA LYS A 15 -0.84 19.21 -7.97
C LYS A 15 0.22 18.68 -7.01
N PHE A 16 1.48 18.60 -7.43
CA PHE A 16 2.57 18.13 -6.56
C PHE A 16 2.75 19.07 -5.36
N ILE A 17 2.79 20.38 -5.61
CA ILE A 17 2.88 21.41 -4.56
C ILE A 17 1.70 21.31 -3.57
N GLN A 18 0.49 21.09 -4.06
CA GLN A 18 -0.69 20.90 -3.21
C GLN A 18 -0.56 19.67 -2.30
N HIS A 19 0.00 18.55 -2.79
CA HIS A 19 0.23 17.38 -1.95
C HIS A 19 1.26 17.67 -0.86
N LEU A 20 2.36 18.38 -1.16
CA LEU A 20 3.33 18.80 -0.15
C LEU A 20 2.68 19.66 0.95
N GLN A 21 1.78 20.56 0.57
CA GLN A 21 1.02 21.38 1.52
C GLN A 21 0.09 20.55 2.40
N ILE A 22 -0.66 19.61 1.80
CA ILE A 22 -1.55 18.69 2.52
C ILE A 22 -0.74 17.84 3.50
N PHE A 23 0.42 17.32 3.10
CA PHE A 23 1.30 16.58 3.99
C PHE A 23 1.81 17.44 5.13
N GLY A 24 2.22 18.68 4.84
CA GLY A 24 2.67 19.63 5.86
C GLY A 24 1.63 19.88 6.94
N PHE A 25 0.40 20.21 6.55
CA PHE A 25 -0.71 20.41 7.50
C PHE A 25 -1.10 19.13 8.25
N THR A 26 -1.08 17.98 7.56
CA THR A 26 -1.41 16.69 8.16
C THR A 26 -0.37 16.28 9.21
N LEU A 27 0.92 16.46 8.92
CA LEU A 27 2.00 16.21 9.88
C LEU A 27 1.86 17.12 11.12
N ILE A 28 1.60 18.42 10.93
CA ILE A 28 1.35 19.34 12.07
C ILE A 28 0.14 18.89 12.90
N ALA A 29 -0.93 18.40 12.27
CA ALA A 29 -2.08 17.88 13.01
C ALA A 29 -1.74 16.59 13.78
N VAL A 30 -1.00 15.67 13.16
CA VAL A 30 -0.54 14.42 13.80
C VAL A 30 0.45 14.70 14.92
N SER A 31 1.32 15.72 14.82
CA SER A 31 2.22 16.07 15.92
C SER A 31 1.47 16.47 17.18
N VAL A 32 0.32 17.13 17.04
CA VAL A 32 -0.53 17.51 18.19
C VAL A 32 -1.18 16.28 18.82
N LEU A 33 -1.60 15.29 18.02
CA LEU A 33 -2.05 14.00 18.53
C LEU A 33 -0.96 13.33 19.39
N TYR A 34 0.27 13.27 18.88
CA TYR A 34 1.42 12.74 19.64
C TYR A 34 1.76 13.56 20.88
N LEU A 35 1.57 14.88 20.83
CA LEU A 35 1.80 15.77 21.97
C LEU A 35 0.84 15.44 23.13
N ILE A 36 -0.44 15.24 22.81
CA ILE A 36 -1.47 14.83 23.78
C ILE A 36 -1.21 13.42 24.30
N ALA A 37 -0.77 12.51 23.42
CA ALA A 37 -0.36 11.16 23.83
C ALA A 37 0.89 11.16 24.73
N ALA A 38 1.74 12.19 24.66
CA ALA A 38 2.90 12.36 25.53
C ALA A 38 2.54 12.70 26.98
N ASN A 39 1.25 12.87 27.27
CA ASN A 39 0.73 13.08 28.61
C ASN A 39 1.45 14.24 29.31
N TRP A 40 1.48 15.39 28.64
CA TRP A 40 2.11 16.69 28.98
C TRP A 40 1.70 17.28 30.35
N PHE A 41 1.87 16.51 31.43
CA PHE A 41 1.50 16.82 32.81
C PHE A 41 2.13 18.10 33.35
N MET A 42 3.23 18.54 32.76
CA MET A 42 3.91 19.78 33.15
C MET A 42 3.10 21.04 32.78
N LEU A 43 2.08 20.92 31.94
CA LEU A 43 1.18 22.03 31.60
C LEU A 43 -0.01 22.10 32.57
N PRO A 44 -0.40 23.30 33.03
CA PRO A 44 -1.64 23.47 33.80
C PRO A 44 -2.85 22.92 33.04
N GLN A 45 -3.83 22.36 33.77
CA GLN A 45 -5.04 21.78 33.18
C GLN A 45 -5.78 22.74 32.23
N SER A 46 -5.84 24.03 32.59
CA SER A 46 -6.44 25.07 31.75
C SER A 46 -5.73 25.20 30.40
N VAL A 47 -4.40 25.10 30.38
CA VAL A 47 -3.59 25.17 29.16
C VAL A 47 -3.82 23.94 28.30
N GLN A 48 -3.85 22.75 28.90
CA GLN A 48 -4.10 21.50 28.18
C GLN A 48 -5.45 21.52 27.45
N LEU A 49 -6.51 21.99 28.13
CA LEU A 49 -7.85 22.09 27.55
C LEU A 49 -7.93 23.12 26.41
N VAL A 50 -7.18 24.22 26.50
CA VAL A 50 -7.23 25.34 25.56
C VAL A 50 -6.47 25.05 24.26
N ILE A 51 -5.37 24.30 24.30
CA ILE A 51 -4.52 24.05 23.11
C ILE A 51 -5.30 23.47 21.91
N PRO A 52 -6.01 22.33 22.02
CA PRO A 52 -6.73 21.77 20.88
C PRO A 52 -7.90 22.65 20.44
N GLN A 53 -8.50 23.45 21.34
CA GLN A 53 -9.55 24.41 21.01
C GLN A 53 -9.03 25.60 20.19
N ILE A 54 -7.88 26.17 20.57
CA ILE A 54 -7.23 27.24 19.79
C ILE A 54 -6.83 26.71 18.42
N LEU A 55 -6.25 25.51 18.35
CA LEU A 55 -5.87 24.91 17.07
C LEU A 55 -7.07 24.66 16.17
N LEU A 56 -8.18 24.15 16.72
CA LEU A 56 -9.44 24.00 16.02
C LEU A 56 -9.94 25.34 15.47
N LEU A 57 -9.93 26.39 16.29
CA LEU A 57 -10.34 27.73 15.88
C LEU A 57 -9.45 28.27 14.76
N LEU A 58 -8.12 28.18 14.90
CA LEU A 58 -7.16 28.62 13.89
C LEU A 58 -7.30 27.85 12.58
N SER A 59 -7.49 26.53 12.63
CA SER A 59 -7.73 25.74 11.41
C SER A 59 -9.06 26.11 10.74
N ALA A 60 -10.11 26.38 11.52
CA ALA A 60 -11.40 26.81 11.00
C ALA A 60 -11.29 28.20 10.34
N LEU A 61 -10.69 29.18 11.02
CA LEU A 61 -10.46 30.53 10.46
C LEU A 61 -9.59 30.48 9.20
N SER A 62 -8.52 29.67 9.21
CA SER A 62 -7.65 29.49 8.04
C SER A 62 -8.41 28.91 6.85
N SER A 63 -9.35 27.98 7.10
CA SER A 63 -10.16 27.37 6.05
C SER A 63 -11.13 28.34 5.37
N VAL A 64 -11.53 29.41 6.07
CA VAL A 64 -12.45 30.44 5.57
C VAL A 64 -11.70 31.61 4.93
N PHE A 65 -10.64 32.10 5.57
CA PHE A 65 -10.04 33.38 5.21
C PHE A 65 -8.73 33.27 4.43
N LEU A 66 -7.93 32.21 4.64
CA LEU A 66 -6.56 32.13 4.09
C LEU A 66 -6.45 31.24 2.86
N VAL A 67 -7.29 30.21 2.76
CA VAL A 67 -7.15 29.17 1.75
C VAL A 67 -8.28 29.21 0.73
N LYS A 68 -7.91 29.38 -0.54
CA LYS A 68 -8.87 29.37 -1.67
C LYS A 68 -8.99 28.01 -2.37
N ASN A 69 -8.02 27.12 -2.17
CA ASN A 69 -8.00 25.81 -2.82
C ASN A 69 -8.85 24.81 -2.05
N ASP A 70 -9.84 24.23 -2.73
CA ASP A 70 -10.79 23.28 -2.13
C ASP A 70 -10.12 22.08 -1.45
N SER A 71 -9.03 21.56 -2.03
CA SER A 71 -8.30 20.42 -1.44
C SER A 71 -7.67 20.73 -0.09
N LEU A 72 -7.13 21.94 0.07
CA LEU A 72 -6.55 22.41 1.33
C LEU A 72 -7.65 22.77 2.34
N VAL A 73 -8.78 23.30 1.88
CA VAL A 73 -9.96 23.52 2.75
C VAL A 73 -10.46 22.19 3.31
N GLN A 74 -10.58 21.14 2.48
CA GLN A 74 -10.93 19.80 2.95
C GLN A 74 -9.90 19.25 3.95
N CYS A 75 -8.61 19.49 3.73
CA CYS A 75 -7.55 19.12 4.67
C CYS A 75 -7.73 19.84 6.03
N LEU A 76 -7.91 21.16 6.04
CA LEU A 76 -8.14 21.93 7.27
C LEU A 76 -9.41 21.52 7.99
N HIS A 77 -10.49 21.20 7.26
CA HIS A 77 -11.70 20.65 7.85
C HIS A 77 -11.46 19.28 8.51
N ALA A 78 -10.61 18.43 7.92
CA ALA A 78 -10.20 17.17 8.55
C ALA A 78 -9.39 17.43 9.83
N VAL A 79 -8.52 18.45 9.82
CA VAL A 79 -7.80 18.90 11.03
C VAL A 79 -8.78 19.38 12.10
N CYS A 80 -9.80 20.16 11.76
CA CYS A 80 -10.85 20.55 12.72
C CYS A 80 -11.56 19.32 13.32
N GLY A 81 -11.92 18.34 12.49
CA GLY A 81 -12.54 17.10 12.93
C GLY A 81 -11.64 16.29 13.86
N LEU A 82 -10.34 16.24 13.58
CA LEU A 82 -9.34 15.60 14.44
C LEU A 82 -9.17 16.34 15.77
N MET A 83 -9.05 17.67 15.74
CA MET A 83 -8.94 18.50 16.94
C MET A 83 -10.18 18.38 17.84
N THR A 84 -11.37 18.19 17.25
CA THR A 84 -12.61 17.93 18.01
C THR A 84 -12.50 16.64 18.85
N GLY A 85 -11.96 15.57 18.28
CA GLY A 85 -11.68 14.34 19.01
C GLY A 85 -10.58 14.50 20.05
N LEU A 86 -9.53 15.25 19.72
CA LEU A 86 -8.44 15.54 20.65
C LEU A 86 -8.91 16.37 21.85
N CYS A 87 -9.85 17.30 21.69
CA CYS A 87 -10.50 17.97 22.81
C CYS A 87 -11.15 16.95 23.77
N MET A 88 -11.87 15.96 23.24
CA MET A 88 -12.48 14.90 24.05
C MET A 88 -11.43 14.03 24.73
N ALA A 89 -10.34 13.70 24.04
CA ALA A 89 -9.22 12.94 24.62
C ALA A 89 -8.55 13.69 25.77
N VAL A 90 -8.32 14.99 25.64
CA VAL A 90 -7.74 15.81 26.72
C VAL A 90 -8.70 15.90 27.90
N ILE A 91 -10.02 16.05 27.67
CA ILE A 91 -11.03 15.99 28.75
C ILE A 91 -10.93 14.63 29.47
N GLY A 92 -10.84 13.54 28.71
CA GLY A 92 -10.68 12.19 29.26
C GLY A 92 -9.41 12.01 30.10
N GLN A 93 -8.31 12.65 29.70
CA GLN A 93 -7.05 12.65 30.45
C GLN A 93 -7.14 13.51 31.72
N VAL A 94 -7.60 14.76 31.61
CA VAL A 94 -7.65 15.72 32.73
C VAL A 94 -8.59 15.27 33.84
N TYR A 95 -9.76 14.74 33.48
CA TYR A 95 -10.78 14.28 34.42
C TYR A 95 -10.77 12.77 34.65
N GLN A 96 -9.79 12.04 34.09
CA GLN A 96 -9.60 10.60 34.28
C GLN A 96 -10.83 9.74 33.90
N THR A 97 -11.60 10.15 32.91
CA THR A 97 -12.76 9.39 32.41
C THR A 97 -12.40 8.31 31.38
N GLY A 98 -11.11 8.15 31.09
CA GLY A 98 -10.56 7.17 30.14
C GLY A 98 -10.48 7.71 28.71
N ALA A 99 -9.29 7.66 28.11
CA ALA A 99 -9.06 8.12 26.73
C ALA A 99 -9.41 7.06 25.67
N ASP A 100 -9.71 5.84 26.09
CA ASP A 100 -10.04 4.66 25.30
C ASP A 100 -11.50 4.21 25.48
N SER A 101 -12.35 5.04 26.11
CA SER A 101 -13.77 4.75 26.31
C SER A 101 -14.55 4.77 25.00
N TYR A 102 -15.46 3.81 24.81
CA TYR A 102 -16.41 3.82 23.68
C TYR A 102 -17.21 5.13 23.61
N LEU A 103 -17.52 5.73 24.77
CA LEU A 103 -18.30 6.97 24.87
C LEU A 103 -17.57 8.14 24.22
N LEU A 104 -16.24 8.19 24.34
CA LEU A 104 -15.41 9.22 23.71
C LEU A 104 -15.53 9.16 22.19
N PHE A 105 -15.35 7.97 21.61
CA PHE A 105 -15.44 7.79 20.17
C PHE A 105 -16.87 7.98 19.67
N PHE A 106 -17.88 7.60 20.46
CA PHE A 106 -19.27 7.87 20.15
C PHE A 106 -19.56 9.38 20.09
N ILE A 107 -19.23 10.14 21.14
CA ILE A 107 -19.42 11.59 21.17
C ILE A 107 -18.65 12.26 20.04
N TRP A 108 -17.40 11.83 19.79
CA TRP A 108 -16.61 12.34 18.67
C TRP A 108 -17.32 12.10 17.34
N SER A 109 -17.87 10.91 17.09
CA SER A 109 -18.64 10.63 15.87
C SER A 109 -19.85 11.54 15.71
N VAL A 110 -20.60 11.81 16.79
CA VAL A 110 -21.76 12.71 16.78
C VAL A 110 -21.32 14.14 16.47
N LEU A 111 -20.24 14.61 17.10
CA LEU A 111 -19.70 15.94 16.89
C LEU A 111 -19.13 16.15 15.48
N LEU A 112 -18.82 15.09 14.73
CA LEU A 112 -18.43 15.18 13.32
C LEU A 112 -19.62 15.37 12.37
N LEU A 113 -20.85 15.06 12.78
CA LEU A 113 -22.03 15.16 11.90
C LEU A 113 -22.30 16.60 11.40
N PRO A 114 -22.26 17.66 12.24
CA PRO A 114 -22.48 19.03 11.77
C PRO A 114 -21.44 19.47 10.73
N TRP A 115 -20.22 18.94 10.80
CA TRP A 115 -19.15 19.25 9.85
C TRP A 115 -19.40 18.69 8.45
N LEU A 116 -20.36 17.77 8.28
CA LEU A 116 -20.78 17.27 6.97
C LEU A 116 -21.63 18.28 6.17
N TYR A 117 -21.89 19.49 6.69
CA TYR A 117 -22.61 20.55 5.96
C TYR A 117 -21.95 20.87 4.61
N ARG A 118 -20.63 20.72 4.53
CA ARG A 118 -19.84 20.81 3.29
C ARG A 118 -19.23 19.45 2.99
N SER A 119 -19.20 19.08 1.70
CA SER A 119 -18.53 17.84 1.25
C SER A 119 -17.03 17.91 1.56
N SER A 120 -16.60 17.17 2.59
CA SER A 120 -15.21 16.97 2.95
C SER A 120 -14.90 15.47 3.07
N ILE A 121 -14.00 14.99 2.22
CA ILE A 121 -13.59 13.58 2.23
C ILE A 121 -12.93 13.23 3.57
N GLY A 122 -12.13 14.14 4.13
CA GLY A 122 -11.43 13.89 5.38
C GLY A 122 -12.36 13.75 6.59
N ILE A 123 -13.36 14.64 6.71
CA ILE A 123 -14.35 14.54 7.81
C ILE A 123 -15.17 13.25 7.68
N PHE A 124 -15.66 12.95 6.47
CA PHE A 124 -16.47 11.76 6.27
C PHE A 124 -15.66 10.48 6.53
N PHE A 125 -14.41 10.42 6.08
CA PHE A 125 -13.52 9.30 6.35
C PHE A 125 -13.23 9.14 7.86
N LEU A 126 -12.97 10.25 8.56
CA LEU A 126 -12.79 10.24 10.01
C LEU A 126 -14.06 9.76 10.72
N LEU A 127 -15.23 10.23 10.31
CA LEU A 127 -16.52 9.75 10.84
C LEU A 127 -16.68 8.24 10.63
N CYS A 128 -16.35 7.72 9.45
CA CYS A 128 -16.42 6.28 9.18
C CYS A 128 -15.53 5.48 10.13
N ILE A 129 -14.28 5.91 10.34
CA ILE A 129 -13.34 5.23 11.25
C ILE A 129 -13.83 5.32 12.69
N VAL A 130 -14.08 6.54 13.18
CA VAL A 130 -14.42 6.81 14.58
C VAL A 130 -15.73 6.13 14.98
N SER A 131 -16.75 6.11 14.10
CA SER A 131 -18.01 5.42 14.40
C SER A 131 -17.88 3.90 14.39
N GLN A 132 -17.02 3.31 13.53
CA GLN A 132 -16.74 1.87 13.56
C GLN A 132 -15.95 1.48 14.81
N ILE A 133 -14.98 2.30 15.23
CA ILE A 133 -14.24 2.12 16.48
C ILE A 133 -15.19 2.24 17.69
N ALA A 134 -16.07 3.25 17.71
CA ALA A 134 -17.06 3.41 18.78
C ALA A 134 -17.96 2.18 18.92
N LEU A 135 -18.43 1.65 17.79
CA LEU A 135 -19.25 0.44 17.78
C LEU A 135 -18.47 -0.78 18.27
N PHE A 136 -17.24 -0.97 17.80
CA PHE A 136 -16.37 -2.05 18.25
C PHE A 136 -16.08 -2.00 19.75
N LEU A 137 -15.68 -0.83 20.26
CA LEU A 137 -15.40 -0.63 21.68
C LEU A 137 -16.66 -0.77 22.53
N PHE A 138 -17.83 -0.37 22.04
CA PHE A 138 -19.09 -0.59 22.76
C PHE A 138 -19.31 -2.07 23.05
N PHE A 139 -19.15 -2.96 22.07
CA PHE A 139 -19.35 -4.39 22.28
C PHE A 139 -18.24 -5.01 23.13
N ILE A 140 -17.00 -4.53 23.04
CA ILE A 140 -15.90 -5.05 23.89
C ILE A 140 -16.02 -4.60 25.35
N GLN A 141 -16.45 -3.36 25.59
CA GLN A 141 -16.46 -2.76 26.93
C GLN A 141 -17.78 -2.98 27.68
N THR A 142 -18.80 -3.54 27.02
CA THR A 142 -20.09 -3.84 27.62
C THR A 142 -20.36 -5.34 27.57
N PHE A 143 -21.26 -5.81 28.45
CA PHE A 143 -21.64 -7.21 28.53
C PHE A 143 -22.22 -7.79 27.22
N TRP A 144 -22.67 -6.93 26.30
CA TRP A 144 -23.30 -7.32 25.03
C TRP A 144 -22.36 -8.06 24.07
N GLY A 145 -21.04 -7.85 24.18
CA GLY A 145 -20.05 -8.54 23.35
C GLY A 145 -20.06 -10.05 23.52
N ASP A 146 -20.11 -10.50 24.78
CA ASP A 146 -20.09 -11.91 25.13
C ASP A 146 -21.47 -12.56 24.96
N GLU A 147 -22.53 -11.86 25.37
CA GLU A 147 -23.91 -12.37 25.31
C GLU A 147 -24.45 -12.48 23.88
N SER A 148 -24.05 -11.58 22.98
CA SER A 148 -24.73 -11.43 21.68
C SER A 148 -23.80 -11.12 20.49
N PRO A 149 -22.85 -12.02 20.17
CA PRO A 149 -21.89 -11.78 19.08
C PRO A 149 -22.55 -11.63 17.69
N THR A 150 -23.76 -12.15 17.51
CA THR A 150 -24.56 -11.97 16.29
C THR A 150 -25.09 -10.54 16.14
N VAL A 151 -25.41 -9.86 17.24
CA VAL A 151 -25.87 -8.46 17.23
C VAL A 151 -24.72 -7.54 16.85
N PHE A 152 -23.52 -7.80 17.38
CA PHE A 152 -22.30 -7.10 16.94
C PHE A 152 -22.10 -7.23 15.43
N LEU A 153 -22.17 -8.46 14.91
CA LEU A 153 -22.01 -8.72 13.48
C LEU A 153 -23.01 -7.90 12.64
N LEU A 154 -24.30 -7.98 12.98
CA LEU A 154 -25.35 -7.25 12.28
C LEU A 154 -25.14 -5.73 12.37
N SER A 155 -24.73 -5.22 13.53
CA SER A 155 -24.49 -3.79 13.74
C SER A 155 -23.34 -3.27 12.88
N VAL A 156 -22.23 -4.00 12.80
CA VAL A 156 -21.07 -3.61 11.96
C VAL A 156 -21.47 -3.61 10.47
N HIS A 157 -22.25 -4.61 10.04
CA HIS A 157 -22.73 -4.68 8.65
C HIS A 157 -23.71 -3.55 8.34
N LEU A 158 -24.64 -3.25 9.24
CA LEU A 158 -25.62 -2.17 9.08
C LEU A 158 -24.91 -0.81 9.01
N LEU A 159 -23.98 -0.54 9.93
CA LEU A 159 -23.22 0.70 9.95
C LEU A 159 -22.37 0.84 8.67
N ALA A 160 -21.68 -0.23 8.25
CA ALA A 160 -20.89 -0.23 7.02
C ALA A 160 -21.77 0.00 5.78
N LEU A 161 -22.99 -0.54 5.74
CA LEU A 161 -23.95 -0.31 4.66
C LEU A 161 -24.43 1.15 4.64
N LEU A 162 -24.80 1.71 5.79
CA LEU A 162 -25.23 3.12 5.88
C LEU A 162 -24.12 4.06 5.42
N GLN A 163 -22.90 3.85 5.92
CA GLN A 163 -21.72 4.61 5.49
C GLN A 163 -21.49 4.47 3.98
N PHE A 164 -21.64 3.27 3.41
CA PHE A 164 -21.55 3.06 1.96
C PHE A 164 -22.61 3.84 1.17
N LEU A 165 -23.87 3.86 1.63
CA LEU A 165 -24.96 4.60 0.99
C LEU A 165 -24.71 6.12 0.99
N PHE A 166 -24.14 6.67 2.06
CA PHE A 166 -23.70 8.07 2.08
C PHE A 166 -22.48 8.30 1.18
N CYS A 167 -21.52 7.38 1.18
CA CYS A 167 -20.31 7.44 0.37
C CYS A 167 -20.65 7.53 -1.13
N ILE A 168 -21.50 6.65 -1.65
CA ILE A 168 -21.84 6.63 -3.07
C ILE A 168 -22.62 7.89 -3.50
N ARG A 169 -23.36 8.53 -2.58
CA ARG A 169 -24.14 9.74 -2.87
C ARG A 169 -23.30 11.02 -2.85
N TYR A 170 -22.44 11.18 -1.84
CA TYR A 170 -21.74 12.45 -1.59
C TYR A 170 -20.22 12.37 -1.76
N TYR A 171 -19.63 11.18 -1.65
CA TYR A 171 -18.17 10.97 -1.60
C TYR A 171 -17.69 9.87 -2.57
N PRO A 172 -18.01 9.93 -3.87
CA PRO A 172 -17.75 8.84 -4.79
C PRO A 172 -16.26 8.49 -4.96
N LYS A 173 -15.33 9.40 -4.61
CA LYS A 173 -13.89 9.16 -4.73
C LYS A 173 -13.36 8.05 -3.82
N ILE A 174 -14.00 7.82 -2.67
CA ILE A 174 -13.57 6.82 -1.67
C ILE A 174 -14.34 5.48 -1.77
N ARG A 175 -15.22 5.32 -2.77
CA ARG A 175 -15.99 4.08 -2.97
C ARG A 175 -15.14 2.82 -3.07
N TYR A 176 -13.90 2.95 -3.56
CA TYR A 176 -12.95 1.83 -3.65
C TYR A 176 -12.54 1.30 -2.28
N LEU A 177 -12.39 2.19 -1.29
CA LEU A 177 -12.08 1.81 0.08
C LEU A 177 -13.24 1.01 0.71
N PHE A 178 -14.49 1.36 0.38
CA PHE A 178 -15.65 0.58 0.82
C PHE A 178 -15.72 -0.81 0.19
N ILE A 179 -15.35 -0.97 -1.08
CA ILE A 179 -15.30 -2.30 -1.71
C ILE A 179 -14.22 -3.15 -1.02
N ILE A 180 -13.07 -2.57 -0.69
CA ILE A 180 -12.01 -3.27 0.07
C ILE A 180 -12.51 -3.62 1.46
N TRP A 181 -13.14 -2.69 2.18
CA TRP A 181 -13.71 -2.94 3.50
C TRP A 181 -14.75 -4.06 3.48
N PHE A 182 -15.66 -4.06 2.49
CA PHE A 182 -16.64 -5.13 2.29
C PHE A 182 -15.97 -6.46 1.96
N ALA A 183 -14.90 -6.47 1.18
CA ALA A 183 -14.14 -7.68 0.88
C ALA A 183 -13.47 -8.26 2.15
N MET A 184 -12.87 -7.40 2.99
CA MET A 184 -12.27 -7.81 4.27
C MET A 184 -13.31 -8.40 5.21
N LEU A 185 -14.44 -7.70 5.40
CA LEU A 185 -15.55 -8.16 6.23
C LEU A 185 -16.12 -9.49 5.71
N SER A 186 -16.25 -9.61 4.38
CA SER A 186 -16.75 -10.81 3.71
C SER A 186 -15.85 -12.02 3.93
N VAL A 187 -14.53 -11.87 3.71
CA VAL A 187 -13.55 -12.93 3.96
C VAL A 187 -13.53 -13.32 5.43
N TRP A 188 -13.52 -12.35 6.34
CA TRP A 188 -13.55 -12.62 7.78
C TRP A 188 -14.80 -13.43 8.17
N CYS A 189 -15.98 -13.00 7.73
CA CYS A 189 -17.23 -13.73 8.00
C CYS A 189 -17.22 -15.16 7.44
N MET A 190 -16.69 -15.34 6.22
CA MET A 190 -16.59 -16.65 5.60
C MET A 190 -15.62 -17.57 6.35
N VAL A 191 -14.48 -17.04 6.82
CA VAL A 191 -13.52 -17.80 7.63
C VAL A 191 -14.15 -18.22 8.96
N MET A 192 -14.86 -17.31 9.63
CA MET A 192 -15.57 -17.63 10.88
C MET A 192 -16.64 -18.70 10.68
N PHE A 193 -17.33 -18.71 9.53
CA PHE A 193 -18.29 -19.75 9.18
C PHE A 193 -17.62 -21.11 8.89
N LEU A 194 -16.55 -21.14 8.09
CA LEU A 194 -15.94 -22.40 7.61
C LEU A 194 -14.98 -23.08 8.61
N TYR A 195 -14.36 -22.32 9.51
CA TYR A 195 -13.28 -22.82 10.38
C TYR A 195 -13.55 -22.67 11.88
N MET A 196 -14.50 -21.82 12.28
CA MET A 196 -14.87 -21.60 13.69
C MET A 196 -16.29 -22.06 14.00
N ASP A 197 -16.89 -22.85 13.10
CA ASP A 197 -18.24 -23.42 13.18
C ASP A 197 -19.32 -22.43 13.63
N LYS A 198 -19.19 -21.16 13.21
CA LYS A 198 -20.20 -20.14 13.49
C LYS A 198 -21.44 -20.35 12.63
N GLY A 199 -22.61 -19.97 13.15
CA GLY A 199 -23.90 -20.23 12.51
C GLY A 199 -24.10 -19.56 11.13
N LEU A 200 -25.17 -19.97 10.44
CA LEU A 200 -25.54 -19.57 9.07
C LEU A 200 -25.59 -18.06 8.84
N LEU A 201 -25.83 -17.27 9.88
CA LEU A 201 -25.81 -15.80 9.83
C LEU A 201 -24.46 -15.25 9.35
N TYR A 202 -23.33 -15.86 9.73
CA TYR A 202 -22.00 -15.47 9.24
C TYR A 202 -21.85 -15.73 7.74
N PHE A 203 -22.39 -16.85 7.25
CA PHE A 203 -22.43 -17.15 5.82
C PHE A 203 -23.24 -16.10 5.05
N ILE A 204 -24.45 -15.74 5.50
CA ILE A 204 -25.26 -14.70 4.85
C ILE A 204 -24.52 -13.35 4.85
N CYS A 205 -23.99 -12.96 6.01
CA CYS A 205 -23.27 -11.71 6.18
C CYS A 205 -22.03 -11.62 5.27
N SER A 206 -21.35 -12.74 5.03
CA SER A 206 -20.22 -12.79 4.10
C SER A 206 -20.59 -12.36 2.68
N LEU A 207 -21.83 -12.60 2.22
CA LEU A 207 -22.21 -12.33 0.82
C LEU A 207 -22.97 -11.02 0.64
N ILE A 208 -23.68 -10.54 1.68
CA ILE A 208 -24.73 -9.53 1.52
C ILE A 208 -24.21 -8.16 1.04
N LEU A 209 -23.17 -7.61 1.68
CA LEU A 209 -22.68 -6.25 1.36
C LEU A 209 -22.06 -6.17 -0.03
N LEU A 210 -21.26 -7.18 -0.40
CA LEU A 210 -20.66 -7.26 -1.74
C LEU A 210 -21.73 -7.47 -2.82
N SER A 211 -22.78 -8.25 -2.53
CA SER A 211 -23.91 -8.43 -3.45
C SER A 211 -24.68 -7.13 -3.67
N ILE A 212 -24.95 -6.37 -2.60
CA ILE A 212 -25.57 -5.04 -2.68
C ILE A 212 -24.72 -4.09 -3.51
N ALA A 213 -23.39 -4.03 -3.25
CA ALA A 213 -22.47 -3.20 -4.01
C ALA A 213 -22.45 -3.59 -5.49
N PHE A 214 -22.38 -4.89 -5.81
CA PHE A 214 -22.41 -5.41 -7.17
C PHE A 214 -23.66 -4.97 -7.91
N ILE A 215 -24.85 -5.21 -7.34
CA ILE A 215 -26.13 -4.85 -7.96
C ILE A 215 -26.24 -3.35 -8.17
N TYR A 216 -25.81 -2.53 -7.19
CA TYR A 216 -25.82 -1.08 -7.29
C TYR A 216 -24.95 -0.57 -8.45
N PHE A 217 -23.69 -1.01 -8.51
CA PHE A 217 -22.75 -0.55 -9.54
C PHE A 217 -23.09 -1.10 -10.93
N TYR A 218 -23.64 -2.32 -10.99
CA TYR A 218 -24.20 -2.87 -12.22
C TYR A 218 -25.33 -2.00 -12.78
N LYS A 219 -26.32 -1.64 -11.94
CA LYS A 219 -27.43 -0.75 -12.35
C LYS A 219 -26.97 0.65 -12.76
N LYS A 220 -25.86 1.14 -12.19
CA LYS A 220 -25.28 2.45 -12.50
C LYS A 220 -24.28 2.44 -13.66
N ASN A 221 -24.08 1.31 -14.34
CA ASN A 221 -23.08 1.13 -15.40
C ASN A 221 -21.63 1.44 -14.97
N ASP A 222 -21.32 1.38 -13.67
CA ASP A 222 -19.93 1.50 -13.18
C ASP A 222 -19.24 0.14 -13.27
N GLN A 223 -18.67 -0.11 -14.45
CA GLN A 223 -18.09 -1.40 -14.84
C GLN A 223 -16.93 -1.83 -13.93
N LEU A 224 -16.10 -0.89 -13.46
CA LEU A 224 -14.93 -1.26 -12.67
C LEU A 224 -15.35 -1.68 -11.26
N CYS A 225 -16.25 -0.93 -10.62
CA CYS A 225 -16.71 -1.26 -9.28
C CYS A 225 -17.55 -2.54 -9.25
N SER A 226 -18.39 -2.78 -10.27
CA SER A 226 -19.14 -4.04 -10.39
C SER A 226 -18.19 -5.23 -10.54
N VAL A 227 -17.21 -5.14 -11.44
CA VAL A 227 -16.20 -6.21 -11.60
C VAL A 227 -15.42 -6.43 -10.29
N LEU A 228 -14.97 -5.38 -9.61
CA LEU A 228 -14.24 -5.54 -8.33
C LEU A 228 -15.09 -6.22 -7.25
N SER A 229 -16.37 -5.87 -7.12
CA SER A 229 -17.27 -6.55 -6.19
C SER A 229 -17.53 -8.01 -6.56
N ALA A 230 -17.62 -8.34 -7.86
CA ALA A 230 -17.74 -9.71 -8.33
C ALA A 230 -16.48 -10.54 -8.09
N VAL A 231 -15.29 -9.92 -8.23
CA VAL A 231 -14.01 -10.56 -7.87
C VAL A 231 -13.94 -10.83 -6.39
N ALA A 232 -14.32 -9.88 -5.53
CA ALA A 232 -14.34 -10.07 -4.08
C ALA A 232 -15.28 -11.21 -3.68
N LEU A 233 -16.49 -11.28 -4.27
CA LEU A 233 -17.40 -12.42 -4.11
C LEU A 233 -16.76 -13.73 -4.61
N GLY A 234 -16.09 -13.69 -5.77
CA GLY A 234 -15.39 -14.84 -6.32
C GLY A 234 -14.35 -15.39 -5.35
N ILE A 235 -13.54 -14.52 -4.73
CA ILE A 235 -12.55 -14.86 -3.71
C ILE A 235 -13.23 -15.49 -2.49
N THR A 236 -14.34 -14.93 -2.00
CA THR A 236 -15.02 -15.48 -0.82
C THR A 236 -15.64 -16.84 -1.10
N PHE A 237 -16.17 -17.05 -2.30
CA PHE A 237 -16.61 -18.38 -2.75
C PHE A 237 -15.46 -19.37 -2.92
N THR A 238 -14.25 -18.92 -3.29
CA THR A 238 -13.10 -19.84 -3.40
C THR A 238 -12.75 -20.50 -2.06
N LEU A 239 -12.99 -19.84 -0.92
CA LEU A 239 -12.78 -20.45 0.40
C LEU A 239 -13.70 -21.66 0.61
N ILE A 240 -14.95 -21.58 0.15
CA ILE A 240 -15.90 -22.70 0.21
C ILE A 240 -15.42 -23.85 -0.68
N ILE A 241 -15.01 -23.52 -1.92
CA ILE A 241 -14.50 -24.51 -2.89
C ILE A 241 -13.28 -25.24 -2.30
N VAL A 242 -12.33 -24.51 -1.73
CA VAL A 242 -11.13 -25.07 -1.10
C VAL A 242 -11.53 -25.98 0.06
N LYS A 243 -12.37 -25.53 1.00
CA LYS A 243 -12.81 -26.34 2.14
C LYS A 243 -13.55 -27.62 1.72
N TRP A 244 -14.37 -27.53 0.68
CA TRP A 244 -15.12 -28.68 0.16
C TRP A 244 -14.18 -29.70 -0.52
N LEU A 245 -13.25 -29.23 -1.35
CA LEU A 245 -12.28 -30.10 -2.03
C LEU A 245 -11.30 -30.74 -1.06
N ASP A 246 -10.85 -30.00 -0.04
CA ASP A 246 -9.98 -30.49 1.03
C ASP A 246 -10.63 -31.67 1.78
N ASN A 247 -11.93 -31.58 2.05
CA ASN A 247 -12.68 -32.69 2.66
C ASN A 247 -12.81 -33.90 1.72
N LEU A 248 -12.97 -33.70 0.41
CA LEU A 248 -13.10 -34.78 -0.57
C LEU A 248 -11.79 -35.52 -0.83
N PHE A 249 -10.69 -34.78 -0.95
CA PHE A 249 -9.36 -35.32 -1.31
C PHE A 249 -8.44 -35.50 -0.11
N ARG A 250 -9.00 -35.67 1.09
CA ARG A 250 -8.26 -35.86 2.35
C ARG A 250 -7.21 -36.99 2.29
N GLN A 251 -7.38 -37.98 1.42
CA GLN A 251 -6.45 -39.11 1.25
C GLN A 251 -5.35 -38.87 0.21
N SER A 252 -5.47 -37.84 -0.64
CA SER A 252 -4.57 -37.61 -1.77
C SER A 252 -4.29 -36.13 -1.96
N GLU A 253 -3.31 -35.61 -1.22
CA GLU A 253 -2.96 -34.18 -1.21
C GLU A 253 -2.52 -33.65 -2.58
N ILE A 254 -1.75 -34.44 -3.34
CA ILE A 254 -1.27 -34.09 -4.69
C ILE A 254 -2.45 -33.84 -5.63
N LEU A 255 -3.36 -34.80 -5.70
CA LEU A 255 -4.53 -34.72 -6.57
C LEU A 255 -5.46 -33.59 -6.12
N GLY A 256 -5.63 -33.42 -4.80
CA GLY A 256 -6.40 -32.34 -4.20
C GLY A 256 -5.92 -30.96 -4.65
N LEU A 257 -4.63 -30.66 -4.49
CA LEU A 257 -4.06 -29.36 -4.87
C LEU A 257 -4.13 -29.10 -6.38
N LEU A 258 -3.92 -30.12 -7.22
CA LEU A 258 -4.04 -29.98 -8.68
C LEU A 258 -5.48 -29.62 -9.07
N ILE A 259 -6.44 -30.35 -8.51
CA ILE A 259 -7.87 -30.13 -8.76
C ILE A 259 -8.29 -28.75 -8.23
N ILE A 260 -7.82 -28.33 -7.06
CA ILE A 260 -8.06 -26.98 -6.52
C ILE A 260 -7.54 -25.92 -7.49
N ALA A 261 -6.31 -26.03 -7.98
CA ALA A 261 -5.74 -25.06 -8.92
C ALA A 261 -6.56 -24.95 -10.21
N VAL A 262 -6.97 -26.09 -10.79
CA VAL A 262 -7.78 -26.14 -12.01
C VAL A 262 -9.17 -25.57 -11.79
N ILE A 263 -9.84 -25.93 -10.69
CA ILE A 263 -11.19 -25.45 -10.36
C ILE A 263 -11.18 -23.95 -10.07
N ILE A 264 -10.18 -23.42 -9.34
CA ILE A 264 -10.06 -21.97 -9.11
C ILE A 264 -9.93 -21.23 -10.45
N PHE A 265 -9.07 -21.70 -11.36
CA PHE A 265 -8.92 -21.07 -12.67
C PHE A 265 -10.21 -21.13 -13.49
N ALA A 266 -10.86 -22.30 -13.55
CA ALA A 266 -12.13 -22.50 -14.25
C ALA A 266 -13.26 -21.63 -13.65
N TRP A 267 -13.31 -21.51 -12.33
CA TRP A 267 -14.28 -20.70 -11.60
C TRP A 267 -14.17 -19.22 -11.95
N PHE A 268 -12.96 -18.66 -11.93
CA PHE A 268 -12.75 -17.26 -12.32
C PHE A 268 -12.92 -17.01 -13.83
N ALA A 269 -12.65 -18.02 -14.66
CA ALA A 269 -12.98 -17.98 -16.08
C ALA A 269 -14.51 -17.96 -16.29
N LEU A 270 -15.27 -18.74 -15.51
CA LEU A 270 -16.73 -18.73 -15.52
C LEU A 270 -17.28 -17.37 -15.07
N ILE A 271 -16.75 -16.79 -13.99
CA ILE A 271 -17.12 -15.42 -13.54
C ILE A 271 -16.88 -14.42 -14.67
N THR A 272 -15.73 -14.51 -15.34
CA THR A 272 -15.40 -13.63 -16.47
C THR A 272 -16.38 -13.81 -17.63
N PHE A 273 -16.72 -15.05 -17.98
CA PHE A 273 -17.70 -15.36 -19.02
C PHE A 273 -19.08 -14.78 -18.68
N LEU A 274 -19.55 -14.96 -17.44
CA LEU A 274 -20.81 -14.38 -16.96
C LEU A 274 -20.78 -12.85 -17.03
N LEU A 275 -19.69 -12.21 -16.59
CA LEU A 275 -19.54 -10.76 -16.66
C LEU A 275 -19.49 -10.22 -18.09
N ILE A 276 -18.91 -10.95 -19.04
CA ILE A 276 -18.98 -10.59 -20.46
C ILE A 276 -20.42 -10.68 -20.96
N LYS A 277 -21.18 -11.69 -20.55
CA LYS A 277 -22.59 -11.83 -20.93
C LYS A 277 -23.47 -10.71 -20.34
N PHE A 278 -23.25 -10.34 -19.08
CA PHE A 278 -24.05 -9.31 -18.40
C PHE A 278 -23.56 -7.88 -18.65
N ILE A 279 -22.26 -7.69 -18.94
CA ILE A 279 -21.60 -6.38 -19.15
C ILE A 279 -20.71 -6.44 -20.41
N PRO A 280 -21.28 -6.55 -21.63
CA PRO A 280 -20.54 -6.90 -22.84
C PRO A 280 -19.44 -5.91 -23.26
N ASN A 281 -19.62 -4.62 -22.94
CA ASN A 281 -18.70 -3.57 -23.40
C ASN A 281 -17.63 -3.17 -22.35
N SER A 282 -17.43 -3.97 -21.30
CA SER A 282 -16.50 -3.63 -20.23
C SER A 282 -15.05 -4.01 -20.54
N ARG A 283 -14.15 -3.02 -20.46
CA ARG A 283 -12.70 -3.21 -20.56
C ARG A 283 -12.11 -3.95 -19.34
N PHE A 284 -12.88 -4.05 -18.26
CA PHE A 284 -12.44 -4.59 -16.98
C PHE A 284 -12.85 -6.04 -16.75
N ASN A 285 -13.64 -6.64 -17.64
CA ASN A 285 -14.10 -8.03 -17.51
C ASN A 285 -12.96 -9.05 -17.44
N ASN A 286 -11.74 -8.66 -17.80
CA ASN A 286 -10.56 -9.53 -17.75
C ASN A 286 -9.93 -9.63 -16.36
N ILE A 287 -10.31 -8.77 -15.41
CA ILE A 287 -9.74 -8.73 -14.06
C ILE A 287 -10.00 -10.05 -13.29
N PRO A 288 -11.22 -10.62 -13.23
CA PRO A 288 -11.46 -11.87 -12.52
C PRO A 288 -10.62 -13.02 -13.06
N LEU A 289 -10.56 -13.18 -14.39
CA LEU A 289 -9.71 -14.19 -15.02
C LEU A 289 -8.24 -14.01 -14.63
N ALA A 290 -7.73 -12.78 -14.61
CA ALA A 290 -6.36 -12.51 -14.17
C ALA A 290 -6.16 -12.90 -12.69
N VAL A 291 -7.06 -12.50 -11.80
CA VAL A 291 -7.00 -12.86 -10.37
C VAL A 291 -7.02 -14.38 -10.20
N GLY A 292 -7.92 -15.08 -10.88
CA GLY A 292 -7.96 -16.54 -10.87
C GLY A 292 -6.70 -17.21 -11.40
N ALA A 293 -6.08 -16.66 -12.45
CA ALA A 293 -4.82 -17.13 -12.99
C ALA A 293 -3.68 -17.04 -11.96
N TRP A 294 -3.60 -15.92 -11.23
CA TRP A 294 -2.58 -15.72 -10.19
C TRP A 294 -2.81 -16.66 -9.00
N ILE A 295 -4.03 -16.77 -8.49
CA ILE A 295 -4.34 -17.68 -7.37
C ILE A 295 -4.06 -19.14 -7.79
N SER A 296 -4.54 -19.55 -8.96
CA SER A 296 -4.27 -20.89 -9.52
C SER A 296 -2.78 -21.15 -9.71
N GLY A 297 -2.03 -20.17 -10.22
CA GLY A 297 -0.58 -20.27 -10.40
C GLY A 297 0.17 -20.45 -9.08
N ILE A 298 -0.27 -19.79 -8.01
CA ILE A 298 0.31 -19.97 -6.66
C ILE A 298 0.03 -21.39 -6.14
N VAL A 299 -1.21 -21.90 -6.28
CA VAL A 299 -1.55 -23.27 -5.85
C VAL A 299 -0.83 -24.33 -6.70
N LEU A 300 -0.71 -24.11 -8.00
CA LEU A 300 0.04 -24.99 -8.89
C LEU A 300 1.53 -24.96 -8.55
N SER A 301 2.06 -23.79 -8.22
CA SER A 301 3.42 -23.63 -7.72
C SER A 301 3.63 -24.41 -6.43
N SER A 302 2.72 -24.34 -5.46
CA SER A 302 2.88 -25.11 -4.21
C SER A 302 2.92 -26.61 -4.47
N LEU A 303 2.14 -27.13 -5.43
CA LEU A 303 2.20 -28.54 -5.82
C LEU A 303 3.56 -28.93 -6.42
N MET A 304 4.12 -28.09 -7.31
CA MET A 304 5.45 -28.33 -7.89
C MET A 304 6.56 -28.34 -6.83
N LEU A 305 6.40 -27.55 -5.77
CA LEU A 305 7.37 -27.46 -4.69
C LEU A 305 7.40 -28.73 -3.82
N THR A 306 6.25 -29.27 -3.43
CA THR A 306 6.18 -30.30 -2.39
C THR A 306 6.39 -31.74 -2.86
N PHE A 307 5.98 -32.11 -4.07
CA PHE A 307 5.74 -33.55 -4.34
C PHE A 307 6.63 -34.19 -5.41
N TRP A 308 7.16 -33.44 -6.37
CA TRP A 308 7.69 -34.03 -7.62
C TRP A 308 9.21 -33.90 -7.81
N GLY A 309 9.96 -33.39 -6.83
CA GLY A 309 11.42 -33.35 -6.85
C GLY A 309 12.00 -32.91 -8.21
N ASN A 310 12.98 -33.67 -8.73
CA ASN A 310 13.63 -33.40 -10.03
C ASN A 310 12.67 -33.36 -11.24
N PHE A 311 11.54 -34.08 -11.20
CA PHE A 311 10.55 -34.03 -12.28
C PHE A 311 9.92 -32.64 -12.39
N SER A 312 9.71 -31.95 -11.26
CA SER A 312 9.15 -30.61 -11.24
C SER A 312 10.08 -29.57 -11.90
N LEU A 313 11.40 -29.75 -11.83
CA LEU A 313 12.38 -28.88 -12.50
C LEU A 313 12.21 -28.97 -14.02
N ILE A 314 12.14 -30.20 -14.56
CA ILE A 314 11.94 -30.45 -15.99
C ILE A 314 10.59 -29.88 -16.44
N MET A 315 9.53 -30.16 -15.68
CA MET A 315 8.20 -29.62 -15.96
C MET A 315 8.16 -28.09 -15.87
N GLY A 316 8.93 -27.50 -14.95
CA GLY A 316 9.04 -26.05 -14.82
C GLY A 316 9.66 -25.40 -16.05
N ILE A 317 10.73 -25.99 -16.60
CA ILE A 317 11.34 -25.53 -17.87
C ILE A 317 10.34 -25.63 -19.02
N ILE A 318 9.62 -26.76 -19.12
CA ILE A 318 8.58 -26.96 -20.14
C ILE A 318 7.49 -25.90 -19.99
N PHE A 319 7.02 -25.62 -18.77
CA PHE A 319 5.97 -24.65 -18.50
C PHE A 319 6.39 -23.22 -18.88
N VAL A 320 7.61 -22.79 -18.53
CA VAL A 320 8.12 -21.47 -18.91
C VAL A 320 8.30 -21.35 -20.42
N ALA A 321 8.87 -22.37 -21.07
CA ALA A 321 9.05 -22.38 -22.53
C ALA A 321 7.71 -22.36 -23.27
N PHE A 322 6.75 -23.19 -22.83
CA PHE A 322 5.40 -23.24 -23.39
C PHE A 322 4.65 -21.93 -23.15
N ALA A 323 4.74 -21.34 -21.95
CA ALA A 323 4.15 -20.04 -21.64
C ALA A 323 4.74 -18.92 -22.52
N ALA A 324 6.05 -18.88 -22.71
CA ALA A 324 6.71 -17.90 -23.57
C ALA A 324 6.30 -18.06 -25.05
N TYR A 325 6.18 -19.30 -25.52
CA TYR A 325 5.67 -19.61 -26.86
C TYR A 325 4.23 -19.15 -27.03
N MET A 326 3.36 -19.51 -26.08
CA MET A 326 1.96 -19.10 -26.04
C MET A 326 1.84 -17.58 -26.15
N LEU A 327 2.55 -16.84 -25.30
CA LEU A 327 2.48 -15.37 -25.24
C LEU A 327 2.94 -14.65 -26.52
N LYS A 328 3.73 -15.31 -27.38
CA LYS A 328 4.14 -14.76 -28.69
C LYS A 328 3.09 -14.92 -29.79
N ILE A 329 2.20 -15.91 -29.69
CA ILE A 329 1.15 -16.14 -30.68
C ILE A 329 0.07 -15.06 -30.52
N LYS A 330 -0.73 -14.77 -31.57
CA LYS A 330 -1.93 -13.93 -31.40
C LYS A 330 -2.88 -14.63 -30.42
N GLN A 331 -3.04 -14.05 -29.23
CA GLN A 331 -3.75 -14.72 -28.13
C GLN A 331 -5.10 -14.10 -27.80
N ASN A 332 -6.08 -15.00 -27.60
CA ASN A 332 -7.27 -14.74 -26.79
C ASN A 332 -6.86 -14.45 -25.35
N LEU A 333 -7.64 -13.63 -24.65
CA LEU A 333 -7.37 -13.19 -23.28
C LEU A 333 -7.19 -14.36 -22.29
N PHE A 334 -7.95 -15.44 -22.48
CA PHE A 334 -7.83 -16.68 -21.72
C PHE A 334 -6.43 -17.31 -21.82
N LEU A 335 -5.94 -17.51 -23.05
CA LEU A 335 -4.64 -18.12 -23.31
C LEU A 335 -3.49 -17.29 -22.74
N ARG A 336 -3.65 -15.96 -22.72
CA ARG A 336 -2.67 -15.06 -22.11
C ARG A 336 -2.59 -15.24 -20.59
N GLN A 337 -3.73 -15.31 -19.90
CA GLN A 337 -3.75 -15.49 -18.45
C GLN A 337 -3.30 -16.91 -18.05
N LEU A 338 -3.68 -17.92 -18.81
CA LEU A 338 -3.16 -19.28 -18.64
C LEU A 338 -1.64 -19.33 -18.79
N ALA A 339 -1.09 -18.64 -19.79
CA ALA A 339 0.36 -18.56 -19.96
C ALA A 339 1.04 -17.86 -18.77
N TYR A 340 0.46 -16.81 -18.19
CA TYR A 340 1.00 -16.22 -16.95
C TYR A 340 0.96 -17.19 -15.77
N CYS A 341 -0.13 -17.93 -15.58
CA CYS A 341 -0.24 -18.96 -14.56
C CYS A 341 0.88 -20.02 -14.69
N LEU A 342 1.06 -20.57 -15.90
CA LEU A 342 2.10 -21.56 -16.19
C LEU A 342 3.51 -20.99 -16.03
N PHE A 343 3.74 -19.75 -16.46
CA PHE A 343 5.05 -19.11 -16.31
C PHE A 343 5.44 -18.99 -14.84
N VAL A 344 4.53 -18.48 -13.99
CA VAL A 344 4.80 -18.31 -12.55
C VAL A 344 5.06 -19.66 -11.90
N ALA A 345 4.16 -20.63 -12.11
CA ALA A 345 4.32 -21.96 -11.52
C ALA A 345 5.63 -22.64 -11.97
N GLY A 346 5.93 -22.57 -13.26
CA GLY A 346 7.15 -23.16 -13.82
C GLY A 346 8.42 -22.48 -13.33
N GLN A 347 8.44 -21.15 -13.25
CA GLN A 347 9.59 -20.40 -12.77
C GLN A 347 9.88 -20.66 -11.30
N VAL A 348 8.85 -20.68 -10.45
CA VAL A 348 9.04 -21.00 -9.02
C VAL A 348 9.56 -22.42 -8.84
N ALA A 349 9.06 -23.38 -9.62
CA ALA A 349 9.57 -24.75 -9.62
C ALA A 349 11.06 -24.82 -10.00
N ILE A 350 11.47 -24.12 -11.06
CA ILE A 350 12.89 -24.06 -11.45
C ILE A 350 13.73 -23.46 -10.33
N LEU A 351 13.32 -22.31 -9.77
CA LEU A 351 14.10 -21.62 -8.74
C LEU A 351 14.30 -22.47 -7.49
N PHE A 352 13.24 -23.13 -7.00
CA PHE A 352 13.32 -23.92 -5.77
C PHE A 352 14.13 -25.19 -5.96
N HIS A 353 13.86 -25.99 -7.00
CA HIS A 353 14.57 -27.25 -7.20
C HIS A 353 16.01 -27.05 -7.67
N THR A 354 16.35 -25.91 -8.28
CA THR A 354 17.76 -25.57 -8.53
C THR A 354 18.50 -25.21 -7.23
N TYR A 355 17.82 -24.60 -6.26
CA TYR A 355 18.39 -24.42 -4.92
C TYR A 355 18.60 -25.77 -4.23
N ASP A 356 17.60 -26.65 -4.23
CA ASP A 356 17.71 -27.98 -3.62
C ASP A 356 18.85 -28.83 -4.22
N LEU A 357 19.13 -28.68 -5.52
CA LEU A 357 20.20 -29.41 -6.20
C LEU A 357 21.60 -28.81 -5.98
N THR A 358 21.70 -27.49 -5.86
CA THR A 358 23.00 -26.80 -5.84
C THR A 358 23.40 -26.28 -4.48
N GLU A 359 22.44 -26.16 -3.56
CA GLU A 359 22.54 -25.49 -2.25
C GLU A 359 23.13 -24.07 -2.34
N LYS A 360 23.03 -23.43 -3.52
CA LYS A 360 23.62 -22.12 -3.81
C LYS A 360 22.56 -21.16 -4.34
N ILE A 361 22.58 -19.91 -3.88
CA ILE A 361 21.62 -18.88 -4.30
C ILE A 361 22.04 -18.15 -5.58
N TYR A 362 23.34 -18.00 -5.86
CA TYR A 362 23.83 -17.37 -7.08
C TYR A 362 23.15 -17.85 -8.39
N PRO A 363 22.97 -19.16 -8.65
CA PRO A 363 22.29 -19.62 -9.87
C PRO A 363 20.82 -19.15 -9.95
N LEU A 364 20.13 -18.97 -8.82
CA LEU A 364 18.74 -18.51 -8.79
C LEU A 364 18.62 -17.08 -9.30
N LEU A 365 19.57 -16.19 -8.95
CA LEU A 365 19.60 -14.82 -9.46
C LEU A 365 19.76 -14.77 -10.97
N LEU A 366 20.62 -15.63 -11.52
CA LEU A 366 20.83 -15.72 -12.97
C LEU A 366 19.56 -16.22 -13.66
N ILE A 367 18.94 -17.28 -13.13
CA ILE A 367 17.66 -17.80 -13.64
C ILE A 367 16.56 -16.73 -13.60
N GLN A 368 16.48 -15.97 -12.51
CA GLN A 368 15.52 -14.88 -12.36
C GLN A 368 15.78 -13.74 -13.35
N ALA A 369 17.05 -13.36 -13.57
CA ALA A 369 17.42 -12.37 -14.57
C ALA A 369 17.06 -12.83 -15.99
N VAL A 370 17.28 -14.11 -16.32
CA VAL A 370 16.83 -14.72 -17.58
C VAL A 370 15.31 -14.67 -17.68
N GLY A 371 14.57 -15.00 -16.63
CA GLY A 371 13.11 -14.89 -16.58
C GLY A 371 12.60 -13.47 -16.87
N LEU A 372 13.24 -12.45 -16.29
CA LEU A 372 12.95 -11.04 -16.57
C LEU A 372 13.25 -10.66 -18.03
N ILE A 373 14.37 -11.12 -18.60
CA ILE A 373 14.74 -10.88 -20.00
C ILE A 373 13.72 -11.53 -20.94
N VAL A 374 13.31 -12.77 -20.67
CA VAL A 374 12.27 -13.47 -21.43
C VAL A 374 10.95 -12.72 -21.33
N ALA A 375 10.55 -12.29 -20.14
CA ALA A 375 9.32 -11.53 -19.92
C ALA A 375 9.30 -10.19 -20.68
N TYR A 376 10.46 -9.52 -20.77
CA TYR A 376 10.63 -8.30 -21.54
C TYR A 376 10.59 -8.57 -23.06
N TRP A 377 11.30 -9.61 -23.52
CA TRP A 377 11.37 -9.98 -24.93
C TRP A 377 10.02 -10.40 -25.52
N VAL A 378 9.25 -11.17 -24.75
CA VAL A 378 7.90 -11.63 -25.11
C VAL A 378 6.85 -10.51 -24.96
N ARG A 379 7.26 -9.31 -24.49
CA ARG A 379 6.39 -8.14 -24.28
C ARG A 379 5.20 -8.45 -23.38
N THR A 380 5.47 -9.07 -22.23
CA THR A 380 4.46 -9.36 -21.22
C THR A 380 3.78 -8.10 -20.67
N HIS A 381 2.65 -8.26 -20.00
CA HIS A 381 1.95 -7.14 -19.36
C HIS A 381 2.84 -6.49 -18.29
N TRP A 382 2.74 -5.16 -18.14
CA TRP A 382 3.61 -4.40 -17.23
C TRP A 382 3.59 -4.92 -15.78
N PHE A 383 2.44 -5.37 -15.27
CA PHE A 383 2.34 -5.94 -13.92
C PHE A 383 3.20 -7.20 -13.76
N PHE A 384 3.31 -8.03 -14.81
CA PHE A 384 4.16 -9.22 -14.79
C PHE A 384 5.64 -8.84 -14.67
N VAL A 385 6.09 -7.83 -15.44
CA VAL A 385 7.45 -7.27 -15.33
C VAL A 385 7.73 -6.71 -13.94
N PHE A 386 6.74 -6.09 -13.29
CA PHE A 386 6.85 -5.63 -11.91
C PHE A 386 7.10 -6.78 -10.94
N VAL A 387 6.36 -7.89 -11.07
CA VAL A 387 6.56 -9.09 -10.24
C VAL A 387 7.97 -9.65 -10.45
N GLN A 388 8.44 -9.73 -11.71
CA GLN A 388 9.79 -10.21 -12.03
C GLN A 388 10.90 -9.33 -11.43
N LEU A 389 10.74 -8.00 -11.48
CA LEU A 389 11.68 -7.05 -10.85
C LEU A 389 11.70 -7.20 -9.33
N SER A 390 10.53 -7.31 -8.70
CA SER A 390 10.42 -7.49 -7.25
C SER A 390 11.02 -8.83 -6.80
N ALA A 391 10.81 -9.90 -7.56
CA ALA A 391 11.41 -11.21 -7.29
C ALA A 391 12.94 -11.20 -7.48
N LEU A 392 13.46 -10.47 -8.47
CA LEU A 392 14.90 -10.29 -8.65
C LEU A 392 15.52 -9.58 -7.45
N TYR A 393 14.88 -8.52 -6.94
CA TYR A 393 15.31 -7.86 -5.72
C TYR A 393 15.27 -8.80 -4.51
N ALA A 394 14.16 -9.52 -4.32
CA ALA A 394 13.99 -10.45 -3.19
C ALA A 394 15.05 -11.57 -3.19
N LEU A 395 15.38 -12.14 -4.34
CA LEU A 395 16.48 -13.13 -4.46
C LEU A 395 17.85 -12.51 -4.19
N GLY A 396 18.07 -11.24 -4.55
CA GLY A 396 19.28 -10.51 -4.20
C GLY A 396 19.45 -10.35 -2.70
N VAL A 397 18.37 -10.02 -2.00
CA VAL A 397 18.34 -9.99 -0.53
C VAL A 397 18.63 -11.37 0.05
N ALA A 398 17.99 -12.42 -0.48
CA ALA A 398 18.22 -13.79 -0.03
C ALA A 398 19.67 -14.24 -0.21
N MET A 399 20.32 -13.87 -1.32
CA MET A 399 21.74 -14.16 -1.57
C MET A 399 22.64 -13.52 -0.50
N ILE A 400 22.46 -12.22 -0.25
CA ILE A 400 23.23 -11.50 0.77
C ILE A 400 23.09 -12.16 2.14
N TRP A 401 21.89 -12.66 2.46
CA TRP A 401 21.62 -13.33 3.72
C TRP A 401 22.28 -14.72 3.82
N HIS A 402 22.21 -15.52 2.76
CA HIS A 402 22.72 -16.89 2.75
C HIS A 402 24.24 -16.96 2.82
N ASP A 403 24.95 -16.15 2.04
CA ASP A 403 26.42 -16.15 2.01
C ASP A 403 27.02 -15.76 3.38
N ASN A 404 26.25 -15.07 4.22
CA ASN A 404 26.70 -14.55 5.52
C ASN A 404 26.06 -15.24 6.73
N ALA A 405 25.29 -16.31 6.51
CA ALA A 405 24.62 -17.07 7.58
C ALA A 405 25.59 -17.82 8.51
N ALA A 406 26.83 -18.07 8.08
CA ALA A 406 27.84 -18.77 8.88
C ALA A 406 28.43 -17.93 10.03
N HIS A 407 28.33 -16.59 9.98
CA HIS A 407 28.96 -15.68 10.95
C HIS A 407 27.96 -14.62 11.43
N PHE A 408 26.87 -15.10 12.03
CA PHE A 408 25.72 -14.32 12.52
C PHE A 408 26.07 -13.14 13.44
N TRP A 409 27.27 -13.11 14.05
CA TRP A 409 27.68 -12.07 15.01
C TRP A 409 28.79 -11.13 14.53
N MET A 410 29.52 -11.45 13.44
CA MET A 410 30.62 -10.61 12.93
C MET A 410 30.35 -10.02 11.52
N GLY A 411 29.38 -10.54 10.77
CA GLY A 411 29.09 -10.15 9.37
C GLY A 411 28.05 -9.04 9.15
N ASN A 412 27.51 -8.43 10.21
CA ASN A 412 26.36 -7.52 10.10
C ASN A 412 26.67 -6.27 9.27
N VAL A 413 27.86 -5.68 9.43
CA VAL A 413 28.28 -4.48 8.69
C VAL A 413 28.31 -4.68 7.18
N GLU A 414 28.92 -5.77 6.72
CA GLU A 414 29.06 -6.06 5.29
C GLU A 414 27.69 -6.36 4.66
N ASN A 415 26.81 -7.06 5.37
CA ASN A 415 25.45 -7.35 4.90
C ASN A 415 24.63 -6.08 4.63
N PHE A 416 24.70 -5.09 5.53
CA PHE A 416 24.01 -3.81 5.33
C PHE A 416 24.59 -3.00 4.19
N ALA A 417 25.91 -3.01 4.03
CA ALA A 417 26.59 -2.40 2.91
C ALA A 417 26.14 -2.99 1.56
N TYR A 418 26.05 -4.32 1.46
CA TYR A 418 25.57 -4.97 0.24
C TYR A 418 24.07 -4.77 0.01
N LEU A 419 23.26 -4.77 1.07
CA LEU A 419 21.82 -4.53 0.96
C LEU A 419 21.54 -3.10 0.47
N THR A 420 22.21 -2.10 1.05
CA THR A 420 22.12 -0.71 0.58
C THR A 420 22.55 -0.59 -0.87
N LEU A 421 23.69 -1.19 -1.24
CA LEU A 421 24.15 -1.19 -2.63
C LEU A 421 23.09 -1.80 -3.57
N LEU A 422 22.52 -2.94 -3.23
CA LEU A 422 21.45 -3.58 -4.01
C LEU A 422 20.23 -2.67 -4.17
N THR A 423 19.76 -2.03 -3.08
CA THR A 423 18.67 -1.06 -3.14
C THR A 423 18.97 0.09 -4.09
N TYR A 424 20.19 0.65 -4.03
CA TYR A 424 20.60 1.75 -4.90
C TYR A 424 20.75 1.34 -6.37
N VAL A 425 21.11 0.09 -6.67
CA VAL A 425 21.08 -0.43 -8.05
C VAL A 425 19.67 -0.27 -8.64
N PHE A 426 18.61 -0.62 -7.90
CA PHE A 426 17.24 -0.45 -8.38
C PHE A 426 16.81 1.03 -8.42
N TYR A 427 17.25 1.86 -7.46
CA TYR A 427 16.97 3.29 -7.46
C TYR A 427 17.60 4.03 -8.64
N THR A 428 18.80 3.64 -9.09
CA THR A 428 19.45 4.28 -10.23
C THR A 428 18.67 4.12 -11.54
N ALA A 429 17.87 3.05 -11.67
CA ALA A 429 17.02 2.86 -12.84
C ALA A 429 15.93 3.94 -12.96
N LEU A 430 15.50 4.58 -11.86
CA LEU A 430 14.57 5.72 -11.89
C LEU A 430 15.13 6.92 -12.67
N LEU A 431 16.43 7.18 -12.56
CA LEU A 431 17.09 8.29 -13.23
C LEU A 431 16.98 8.20 -14.76
N TRP A 432 16.89 6.97 -15.28
CA TRP A 432 16.85 6.65 -16.71
C TRP A 432 15.47 6.20 -17.20
N VAL A 433 14.40 6.42 -16.43
CA VAL A 433 13.03 5.97 -16.75
C VAL A 433 12.58 6.34 -18.18
N GLN A 434 13.05 7.48 -18.71
CA GLN A 434 12.69 7.96 -20.05
C GLN A 434 13.14 7.01 -21.18
N LYS A 435 14.21 6.25 -20.95
CA LYS A 435 14.78 5.31 -21.93
C LYS A 435 14.05 3.97 -21.96
N ILE A 436 13.20 3.68 -20.96
CA ILE A 436 12.50 2.39 -20.86
C ILE A 436 11.33 2.37 -21.84
N GLN A 437 11.38 1.40 -22.75
CA GLN A 437 10.32 1.10 -23.72
C GLN A 437 9.89 -0.37 -23.59
N PRO A 438 8.59 -0.69 -23.77
CA PRO A 438 7.46 0.21 -23.94
C PRO A 438 7.18 1.07 -22.69
N GLN A 439 6.59 2.26 -22.89
CA GLN A 439 6.25 3.20 -21.80
C GLN A 439 5.45 2.57 -20.65
N GLN A 440 4.69 1.50 -20.91
CA GLN A 440 3.95 0.77 -19.88
C GLN A 440 4.86 0.19 -18.79
N TYR A 441 6.10 -0.17 -19.10
CA TYR A 441 7.06 -0.72 -18.13
C TYR A 441 7.65 0.34 -17.19
N GLN A 442 7.45 1.63 -17.48
CA GLN A 442 7.76 2.69 -16.52
C GLN A 442 6.91 2.53 -15.26
N ARG A 443 5.64 2.08 -15.37
CA ARG A 443 4.80 1.75 -14.20
C ARG A 443 5.42 0.66 -13.35
N SER A 444 5.96 -0.37 -13.98
CA SER A 444 6.59 -1.50 -13.31
C SER A 444 7.80 -1.06 -12.51
N LEU A 445 8.64 -0.21 -13.12
CA LEU A 445 9.78 0.38 -12.44
C LEU A 445 9.36 1.23 -11.24
N MET A 446 8.39 2.12 -11.40
CA MET A 446 7.91 2.98 -10.31
C MET A 446 7.34 2.16 -9.15
N LEU A 447 6.52 1.16 -9.46
CA LEU A 447 5.92 0.30 -8.44
C LEU A 447 6.97 -0.57 -7.72
N SER A 448 7.93 -1.15 -8.46
CA SER A 448 9.03 -1.91 -7.83
C SER A 448 9.88 -1.04 -6.91
N ASN A 449 10.18 0.20 -7.32
CA ASN A 449 10.90 1.15 -6.46
C ASN A 449 10.13 1.47 -5.17
N LEU A 450 8.81 1.66 -5.24
CA LEU A 450 7.99 1.88 -4.05
C LEU A 450 8.00 0.65 -3.11
N VAL A 451 7.89 -0.57 -3.65
CA VAL A 451 7.96 -1.81 -2.86
C VAL A 451 9.32 -1.99 -2.21
N ILE A 452 10.40 -1.80 -2.98
CA ILE A 452 11.79 -1.85 -2.48
C ILE A 452 12.00 -0.83 -1.36
N THR A 453 11.42 0.36 -1.49
CA THR A 453 11.51 1.40 -0.47
C THR A 453 10.79 1.00 0.82
N VAL A 454 9.58 0.44 0.73
CA VAL A 454 8.88 -0.08 1.91
C VAL A 454 9.67 -1.22 2.56
N PHE A 455 10.23 -2.12 1.75
CA PHE A 455 11.07 -3.20 2.25
C PHE A 455 12.31 -2.67 2.96
N SER A 456 13.06 -1.75 2.36
CA SER A 456 14.25 -1.12 2.95
C SER A 456 13.93 -0.52 4.31
N VAL A 457 12.96 0.40 4.36
CA VAL A 457 12.57 1.09 5.61
C VAL A 457 12.01 0.12 6.64
N GLY A 458 11.15 -0.83 6.21
CA GLY A 458 10.58 -1.84 7.09
C GLY A 458 11.65 -2.74 7.70
N PHE A 459 12.62 -3.16 6.90
CA PHE A 459 13.76 -3.97 7.35
C PHE A 459 14.54 -3.25 8.45
N TYR A 460 14.88 -1.97 8.25
CA TYR A 460 15.52 -1.14 9.27
C TYR A 460 14.65 -0.90 10.52
N ALA A 461 13.33 -0.75 10.35
CA ALA A 461 12.43 -0.47 11.45
C ALA A 461 12.11 -1.70 12.32
N PHE A 462 11.98 -2.89 11.72
CA PHE A 462 11.52 -4.11 12.39
C PHE A 462 12.65 -4.99 12.94
N LEU A 463 13.79 -5.10 12.25
CA LEU A 463 14.93 -5.90 12.75
C LEU A 463 15.74 -5.18 13.83
N GLY A 464 15.37 -3.94 14.16
CA GLY A 464 15.56 -3.38 15.48
C GLY A 464 16.96 -2.86 15.76
N LYS A 465 17.05 -1.56 16.06
CA LYS A 465 18.21 -0.81 16.55
C LYS A 465 19.05 -1.51 17.65
N SER A 466 18.49 -2.50 18.37
CA SER A 466 19.18 -3.31 19.37
C SER A 466 20.28 -4.23 18.81
N GLU A 467 20.16 -4.70 17.56
CA GLU A 467 21.25 -5.43 16.87
C GLU A 467 22.22 -4.50 16.12
N PHE A 468 21.91 -3.19 16.07
CA PHE A 468 22.56 -2.20 15.21
C PHE A 468 23.45 -1.19 15.95
N ALA A 469 23.47 -1.20 17.28
CA ALA A 469 24.31 -0.29 18.07
C ALA A 469 25.82 -0.48 17.78
N ASP A 470 26.22 -1.69 17.35
CA ASP A 470 27.61 -2.07 17.06
C ASP A 470 27.95 -2.12 15.56
N ILE A 471 27.03 -1.71 14.67
CA ILE A 471 27.26 -1.79 13.21
C ILE A 471 28.05 -0.56 12.74
N GLN A 472 29.33 -0.76 12.41
CA GLN A 472 30.14 0.21 11.68
C GLN A 472 29.60 0.43 10.27
N LEU A 473 28.75 1.43 10.07
CA LEU A 473 28.24 1.80 8.75
C LEU A 473 29.39 2.20 7.82
N ILE A 474 29.48 1.61 6.62
CA ILE A 474 30.43 2.06 5.59
C ILE A 474 29.96 3.44 5.07
N PRO A 475 30.65 4.56 5.41
CA PRO A 475 30.14 5.91 5.12
C PRO A 475 29.93 6.18 3.63
N ALA A 476 30.74 5.52 2.79
CA ALA A 476 30.64 5.62 1.34
C ALA A 476 29.29 5.11 0.80
N PHE A 477 28.71 4.07 1.39
CA PHE A 477 27.43 3.53 0.94
C PHE A 477 26.25 4.20 1.63
N THR A 478 26.37 4.51 2.91
CA THR A 478 25.28 5.11 3.68
C THR A 478 25.05 6.57 3.35
N PHE A 479 26.11 7.34 3.07
CA PHE A 479 26.01 8.75 2.70
C PHE A 479 26.37 8.98 1.24
N GLY A 480 27.44 8.35 0.73
CA GLY A 480 27.94 8.61 -0.62
C GLY A 480 26.97 8.24 -1.74
N LEU A 481 26.34 7.05 -1.69
CA LEU A 481 25.32 6.63 -2.67
C LEU A 481 24.09 7.57 -2.71
N PRO A 482 23.44 7.89 -1.57
CA PRO A 482 22.34 8.86 -1.55
C PRO A 482 22.75 10.24 -2.07
N ILE A 483 23.94 10.76 -1.69
CA ILE A 483 24.43 12.06 -2.16
C ILE A 483 24.60 12.03 -3.67
N LEU A 484 25.28 11.01 -4.21
CA LEU A 484 25.49 10.84 -5.65
C LEU A 484 24.15 10.75 -6.38
N TRP A 485 23.20 9.96 -5.87
CA TRP A 485 21.88 9.83 -6.46
C TRP A 485 21.12 11.16 -6.45
N CYS A 486 21.12 11.87 -5.32
CA CYS A 486 20.44 13.17 -5.15
C CYS A 486 20.99 14.21 -6.14
N VAL A 487 22.31 14.33 -6.23
CA VAL A 487 22.98 15.25 -7.16
C VAL A 487 22.63 14.91 -8.61
N LEU A 488 22.72 13.63 -9.00
CA LEU A 488 22.34 13.20 -10.35
C LEU A 488 20.87 13.48 -10.66
N PHE A 489 19.96 13.24 -9.71
CA PHE A 489 18.54 13.54 -9.88
C PHE A 489 18.31 15.05 -10.09
N LEU A 490 18.95 15.90 -9.28
CA LEU A 490 18.81 17.35 -9.39
C LEU A 490 19.35 17.87 -10.74
N ILE A 491 20.52 17.39 -11.19
CA ILE A 491 21.12 17.79 -12.46
C ILE A 491 20.27 17.32 -13.65
N LEU A 492 19.90 16.04 -13.67
CA LEU A 492 19.23 15.44 -14.83
C LEU A 492 17.78 15.88 -14.99
N HIS A 493 17.05 16.12 -13.88
CA HIS A 493 15.60 16.32 -13.94
C HIS A 493 15.12 17.68 -13.40
N ILE A 494 15.84 18.33 -12.48
CA ILE A 494 15.35 19.51 -11.74
C ILE A 494 16.04 20.83 -12.15
N GLN A 495 17.28 20.81 -12.63
CA GLN A 495 18.10 22.01 -12.90
C GLN A 495 17.42 23.05 -13.83
N ASN A 496 16.60 22.57 -14.76
CA ASN A 496 15.90 23.44 -15.71
C ASN A 496 14.56 23.99 -15.18
N GLN A 497 14.09 23.52 -14.02
CA GLN A 497 12.82 23.92 -13.43
C GLN A 497 12.95 25.11 -12.46
N PHE A 498 14.05 25.24 -11.74
CA PHE A 498 14.13 26.23 -10.66
C PHE A 498 15.36 27.13 -10.77
N ASN A 499 15.26 28.32 -10.17
CA ASN A 499 16.38 29.22 -9.97
C ASN A 499 17.41 28.60 -9.00
N PHE A 500 18.64 29.09 -9.04
CA PHE A 500 19.75 28.57 -8.22
C PHE A 500 19.40 28.48 -6.72
N LEU A 501 18.73 29.50 -6.17
CA LEU A 501 18.31 29.52 -4.76
C LEU A 501 17.39 28.33 -4.40
N ALA A 502 16.38 28.04 -5.23
CA ALA A 502 15.50 26.90 -4.99
C ALA A 502 16.21 25.55 -5.18
N GLN A 503 17.20 25.48 -6.08
CA GLN A 503 18.06 24.29 -6.19
C GLN A 503 18.90 24.08 -4.92
N CYS A 504 19.45 25.15 -4.34
CA CYS A 504 20.15 25.07 -3.05
C CYS A 504 19.23 24.59 -1.93
N VAL A 505 18.00 25.12 -1.83
CA VAL A 505 17.02 24.67 -0.83
C VAL A 505 16.67 23.20 -1.00
N LEU A 506 16.50 22.74 -2.24
CA LEU A 506 16.26 21.32 -2.54
C LEU A 506 17.45 20.42 -2.20
N ALA A 507 18.67 20.89 -2.47
CA ALA A 507 19.89 20.17 -2.09
C ALA A 507 20.04 20.09 -0.57
N ILE A 508 19.74 21.17 0.16
CA ILE A 508 19.72 21.18 1.64
C ILE A 508 18.65 20.21 2.16
N PHE A 509 17.44 20.23 1.59
CA PHE A 509 16.38 19.30 1.95
C PHE A 509 16.80 17.83 1.75
N GLY A 510 17.42 17.52 0.60
CA GLY A 510 18.01 16.21 0.34
C GLY A 510 19.10 15.85 1.35
N ALA A 511 20.04 16.76 1.61
CA ALA A 511 21.13 16.54 2.56
C ALA A 511 20.64 16.28 4.00
N VAL A 512 19.60 17.00 4.44
CA VAL A 512 18.97 16.77 5.75
C VAL A 512 18.35 15.37 5.82
N LEU A 513 17.61 14.95 4.78
CA LEU A 513 17.06 13.60 4.73
C LEU A 513 18.15 12.53 4.75
N ILE A 514 19.26 12.76 4.05
CA ILE A 514 20.41 11.83 4.04
C ILE A 514 21.05 11.76 5.43
N TYR A 515 21.26 12.90 6.09
CA TYR A 515 21.82 12.97 7.43
C TYR A 515 21.00 12.17 8.45
N TYR A 516 19.68 12.25 8.35
CA TYR A 516 18.77 11.48 9.22
C TYR A 516 18.49 10.04 8.72
N GLY A 517 19.13 9.57 7.65
CA GLY A 517 18.90 8.23 7.10
C GLY A 517 17.48 8.01 6.57
N CYS A 518 16.82 9.07 6.11
CA CYS A 518 15.42 9.08 5.63
C CYS A 518 15.33 9.43 4.14
N PHE A 519 16.36 9.11 3.35
CA PHE A 519 16.45 9.52 1.94
C PHE A 519 15.36 8.89 1.05
N GLU A 520 14.81 7.76 1.48
CA GLU A 520 13.67 7.07 0.90
C GLU A 520 12.45 7.98 0.70
N ILE A 521 12.25 8.96 1.59
CA ILE A 521 11.20 9.98 1.45
C ILE A 521 11.38 10.76 0.14
N PHE A 522 12.62 11.15 -0.19
CA PHE A 522 12.93 11.88 -1.42
C PHE A 522 12.60 11.04 -2.66
N ASN A 523 12.92 9.74 -2.63
CA ASN A 523 12.60 8.81 -3.73
C ASN A 523 11.09 8.68 -3.94
N VAL A 524 10.31 8.60 -2.87
CA VAL A 524 8.85 8.54 -2.95
C VAL A 524 8.26 9.84 -3.51
N LEU A 525 8.79 11.00 -3.11
CA LEU A 525 8.39 12.29 -3.67
C LEU A 525 8.73 12.38 -5.16
N ALA A 526 9.87 11.85 -5.60
CA ALA A 526 10.22 11.74 -7.00
C ALA A 526 9.20 10.88 -7.77
N VAL A 527 8.88 9.67 -7.29
CA VAL A 527 7.87 8.79 -7.91
C VAL A 527 6.48 9.44 -7.94
N LEU A 528 6.08 10.15 -6.86
CA LEU A 528 4.82 10.87 -6.80
C LEU A 528 4.76 11.98 -7.86
N SER A 529 5.84 12.76 -8.01
CA SER A 529 5.92 13.83 -9.03
C SER A 529 5.77 13.27 -10.46
N TRP A 530 6.36 12.11 -10.73
CA TRP A 530 6.20 11.41 -12.00
C TRP A 530 4.75 10.99 -12.25
N ALA A 531 4.13 10.37 -11.24
CA ALA A 531 2.77 9.85 -11.34
C ALA A 531 1.74 10.97 -11.56
N LEU A 532 1.88 12.09 -10.85
CA LEU A 532 1.00 13.25 -10.99
C LEU A 532 1.10 13.87 -12.39
N MET A 533 2.33 14.01 -12.90
CA MET A 533 2.61 14.56 -14.22
C MET A 533 2.08 13.64 -15.35
N LYS A 534 2.22 12.32 -15.23
CA LYS A 534 1.65 11.34 -16.17
C LYS A 534 0.15 11.11 -15.98
N HIS A 535 -0.47 11.77 -15.00
CA HIS A 535 -1.86 11.55 -14.58
C HIS A 535 -2.17 10.08 -14.26
N ASP A 536 -1.17 9.37 -13.74
CA ASP A 536 -1.28 7.97 -13.36
C ASP A 536 -1.83 7.84 -11.94
N LYS A 537 -3.16 7.74 -11.85
CA LYS A 537 -3.88 7.63 -10.57
C LYS A 537 -3.47 6.40 -9.75
N PHE A 538 -3.05 5.33 -10.43
CA PHE A 538 -2.69 4.08 -9.77
C PHE A 538 -1.35 4.21 -9.06
N ILE A 539 -0.31 4.65 -9.77
CA ILE A 539 1.02 4.85 -9.16
C ILE A 539 0.97 6.00 -8.14
N SER A 540 0.18 7.05 -8.36
CA SER A 540 0.04 8.12 -7.36
C SER A 540 -0.56 7.58 -6.06
N ALA A 541 -1.60 6.74 -6.13
CA ALA A 541 -2.20 6.16 -4.92
C ALA A 541 -1.21 5.28 -4.14
N PHE A 542 -0.44 4.44 -4.84
CA PHE A 542 0.62 3.64 -4.22
C PHE A 542 1.73 4.50 -3.62
N ALA A 543 2.16 5.57 -4.29
CA ALA A 543 3.17 6.48 -3.74
C ALA A 543 2.69 7.17 -2.46
N LEU A 544 1.42 7.61 -2.41
CA LEU A 544 0.81 8.17 -1.19
C LEU A 544 0.76 7.15 -0.05
N LEU A 545 0.40 5.90 -0.35
CA LEU A 545 0.37 4.81 0.63
C LEU A 545 1.77 4.51 1.16
N THR A 546 2.75 4.36 0.27
CA THR A 546 4.16 4.15 0.63
C THR A 546 4.69 5.30 1.49
N PHE A 547 4.39 6.56 1.13
CA PHE A 547 4.76 7.73 1.94
C PHE A 547 4.19 7.63 3.36
N THR A 548 2.92 7.24 3.49
CA THR A 548 2.24 7.06 4.78
C THR A 548 2.90 5.95 5.61
N VAL A 549 3.22 4.81 4.99
CA VAL A 549 3.87 3.68 5.65
C VAL A 549 5.27 4.04 6.13
N ILE A 550 6.07 4.74 5.32
CA ILE A 550 7.42 5.18 5.71
C ILE A 550 7.35 6.14 6.90
N LEU A 551 6.46 7.13 6.86
CA LEU A 551 6.26 8.03 8.00
C LEU A 551 5.82 7.26 9.25
N TRP A 552 4.94 6.27 9.11
CA TRP A 552 4.56 5.40 10.22
C TRP A 552 5.78 4.66 10.79
N CYS A 553 6.57 3.97 9.96
CA CYS A 553 7.78 3.28 10.40
C CYS A 553 8.77 4.22 11.11
N LEU A 554 8.98 5.43 10.57
CA LEU A 554 9.89 6.43 11.16
C LEU A 554 9.43 6.90 12.54
N TYR A 555 8.13 7.18 12.71
CA TYR A 555 7.61 7.72 13.97
C TYR A 555 7.13 6.66 14.97
N TYR A 556 6.99 5.39 14.55
CA TYR A 556 6.52 4.32 15.42
C TYR A 556 7.55 3.87 16.48
N SER A 557 8.85 4.17 16.31
CA SER A 557 9.95 3.75 17.20
C SER A 557 9.63 3.90 18.70
N LEU A 558 9.51 2.79 19.44
CA LEU A 558 9.03 2.77 20.84
C LEU A 558 10.00 3.41 21.85
N GLU A 559 11.29 3.51 21.50
CA GLU A 559 12.35 4.08 22.35
C GLU A 559 12.24 5.60 22.51
N VAL A 560 11.66 6.27 21.51
CA VAL A 560 11.56 7.73 21.49
C VAL A 560 10.31 8.16 22.22
N THR A 561 10.46 9.09 23.17
CA THR A 561 9.31 9.62 23.90
C THR A 561 8.32 10.29 22.94
N PHE A 562 7.03 10.21 23.26
CA PHE A 562 5.97 10.84 22.47
C PHE A 562 6.19 12.34 22.25
N LEU A 563 6.84 13.05 23.19
CA LEU A 563 7.16 14.47 23.05
C LEU A 563 8.19 14.72 21.95
N VAL A 564 9.27 13.93 21.91
CA VAL A 564 10.30 14.05 20.85
C VAL A 564 9.69 13.68 19.50
N LYS A 565 8.83 12.65 19.44
CA LYS A 565 8.06 12.33 18.23
C LYS A 565 7.18 13.49 17.77
N SER A 566 6.45 14.10 18.69
CA SER A 566 5.62 15.27 18.39
C SER A 566 6.45 16.38 17.76
N LEU A 567 7.57 16.75 18.38
CA LEU A 567 8.43 17.82 17.91
C LEU A 567 9.06 17.51 16.53
N SER A 568 9.51 16.27 16.31
CA SER A 568 10.10 15.89 15.01
C SER A 568 9.06 15.85 13.88
N ILE A 569 7.85 15.36 14.15
CA ILE A 569 6.72 15.39 13.22
C ILE A 569 6.34 16.84 12.89
N PHE A 570 6.31 17.71 13.90
CA PHE A 570 5.96 19.13 13.73
C PHE A 570 6.97 19.86 12.84
N ILE A 571 8.27 19.69 13.11
CA ILE A 571 9.35 20.25 12.28
C ILE A 571 9.24 19.72 10.85
N SER A 572 9.00 18.42 10.66
CA SER A 572 8.80 17.83 9.34
C SER A 572 7.63 18.47 8.60
N GLY A 573 6.52 18.73 9.27
CA GLY A 573 5.38 19.45 8.70
C GLY A 573 5.74 20.87 8.24
N ILE A 574 6.45 21.63 9.07
CA ILE A 574 6.92 22.99 8.72
C ILE A 574 7.88 22.95 7.53
N THR A 575 8.84 22.02 7.51
CA THR A 575 9.81 21.92 6.40
C THR A 575 9.13 21.67 5.05
N LEU A 576 8.11 20.81 5.00
CA LEU A 576 7.33 20.58 3.78
C LEU A 576 6.53 21.81 3.34
N LEU A 577 5.97 22.58 4.28
CA LEU A 577 5.30 23.84 3.96
C LEU A 577 6.28 24.89 3.41
N LEU A 578 7.44 25.06 4.05
CA LEU A 578 8.50 25.97 3.59
C LEU A 578 9.03 25.56 2.21
N LEU A 579 9.25 24.25 2.00
CA LEU A 579 9.64 23.71 0.70
C LEU A 579 8.59 24.04 -0.36
N SER A 580 7.30 23.82 -0.06
CA SER A 580 6.22 24.14 -0.99
C SER A 580 6.18 25.63 -1.37
N LEU A 581 6.42 26.54 -0.41
CA LEU A 581 6.48 27.97 -0.65
C LEU A 581 7.68 28.36 -1.52
N CYS A 582 8.84 27.75 -1.28
CA CYS A 582 10.03 27.94 -2.10
C CYS A 582 9.80 27.52 -3.55
N LEU A 583 9.21 26.33 -3.76
CA LEU A 583 8.88 25.79 -5.09
C LEU A 583 7.84 26.63 -5.83
N VAL A 584 6.95 27.34 -5.12
CA VAL A 584 6.01 28.29 -5.74
C VAL A 584 6.70 29.58 -6.14
N ARG A 585 7.54 30.15 -5.26
CA ARG A 585 8.09 31.51 -5.41
C ARG A 585 9.26 31.61 -6.39
N PHE A 586 10.05 30.55 -6.53
CA PHE A 586 11.32 30.58 -7.29
C PHE A 586 11.31 29.66 -8.53
N LYS A 587 10.15 29.57 -9.20
CA LYS A 587 10.04 28.92 -10.52
C LYS A 587 10.79 29.74 -11.58
N LYS A 588 11.43 29.04 -12.53
CA LYS A 588 11.97 29.63 -13.75
C LYS A 588 10.85 30.01 -14.71
#